data_AF-A0A086D108-F1
#
_entry.id   AF-A0A086D108-F1
#
_cell.length_a   1.000
_cell.length_b   1.000
_cell.length_c   1.000
_cell.angle_alpha   90.00
_cell.angle_beta   90.00
_cell.angle_gamma   90.00
#
_symmetry.space_group_name_H-M   'P 1'
#
loop_
_entity.id
_entity.type
_entity.pdbx_description
1 polymer ?
#
loop_
_entity_poly.entity_id
_entity_poly.type
_entity_poly.pdbx_seq_one_letter_code
_entity_poly.pdbx_strand_id
1 'polypeptide(L)'
;MARLKFYRTKPTGCTERMVVETSQYEIEEYATGRVDVTYTLMPNDRRTVEVSNRQHFNSYPRCYIEAESTGQTIDQIVAKDQLTVPAEEVQIA
;
A
#
# COMPACT_ATOMS: atom_id res chain seq x y z
N MET A 1 -19.80 -0.91 -4.38
CA MET A 1 -18.43 -1.00 -4.92
C MET A 1 -17.49 -0.27 -3.97
N ALA A 2 -16.20 -0.56 -4.01
CA ALA A 2 -15.17 0.13 -3.23
C ALA A 2 -14.22 0.90 -4.16
N ARG A 3 -13.69 2.02 -3.68
CA ARG A 3 -12.65 2.80 -4.36
C ARG A 3 -11.36 2.71 -3.56
N LEU A 4 -10.35 2.07 -4.13
CA LEU A 4 -9.01 1.94 -3.55
C LEU A 4 -8.16 3.11 -4.03
N LYS A 5 -7.55 3.86 -3.11
CA LYS A 5 -6.65 4.96 -3.44
C LYS A 5 -5.27 4.70 -2.86
N PHE A 6 -4.31 4.43 -3.75
CA PHE A 6 -2.91 4.23 -3.40
C PHE A 6 -2.14 5.53 -3.58
N TYR A 7 -1.36 5.91 -2.57
CA TYR A 7 -0.58 7.15 -2.56
C TYR A 7 0.89 6.87 -2.29
N ARG A 8 1.76 7.46 -3.09
CA ARG A 8 3.20 7.49 -2.83
C ARG A 8 3.78 8.86 -3.13
N THR A 9 4.70 9.31 -2.30
CA THR A 9 5.49 10.52 -2.56
C THR A 9 6.86 10.08 -3.05
N LYS A 10 7.20 10.44 -4.28
CA LYS A 10 8.52 10.14 -4.88
C LYS A 10 9.61 10.98 -4.20
N PRO A 11 10.89 10.56 -4.28
CA PRO A 11 12.02 11.37 -3.80
C PRO A 11 12.08 12.78 -4.41
N THR A 12 11.50 12.97 -5.60
CA THR A 12 11.39 14.29 -6.26
C THR A 12 10.38 15.23 -5.60
N GLY A 13 9.66 14.79 -4.56
CA GLY A 13 8.55 15.51 -3.94
C GLY A 13 7.21 15.35 -4.66
N CYS A 14 7.18 14.74 -5.85
CA CYS A 14 5.95 14.49 -6.59
C CYS A 14 5.11 13.42 -5.90
N THR A 15 3.83 13.71 -5.67
CA THR A 15 2.88 12.70 -5.17
C THR A 15 2.20 12.01 -6.35
N GLU A 16 2.38 10.70 -6.43
CA GLU A 16 1.67 9.84 -7.37
C GLU A 16 0.46 9.22 -6.68
N ARG A 17 -0.65 9.16 -7.43
CA ARG A 17 -1.93 8.61 -6.96
C ARG A 17 -2.46 7.64 -7.99
N MET A 18 -2.74 6.42 -7.56
CA MET A 18 -3.50 5.43 -8.32
C MET A 18 -4.86 5.23 -7.68
N VAL A 19 -5.92 5.35 -8.47
CA VAL A 19 -7.31 5.19 -8.01
C VAL A 19 -7.95 4.06 -8.79
N VAL A 20 -8.54 3.11 -8.07
CA VAL A 20 -9.16 1.92 -8.64
C VAL A 20 -10.57 1.78 -8.08
N GLU A 21 -11.54 1.57 -8.95
CA GLU A 21 -12.90 1.19 -8.54
C GLU A 21 -13.08 -0.30 -8.78
N THR A 22 -13.49 -1.03 -7.74
CA THR A 22 -13.62 -2.49 -7.79
C THR A 22 -14.76 -2.97 -6.90
N SER A 23 -15.40 -4.07 -7.32
CA SER A 23 -16.39 -4.78 -6.50
C SER A 23 -15.75 -5.79 -5.55
N GLN A 24 -14.49 -6.19 -5.80
CA GLN A 24 -13.81 -7.23 -5.04
C GLN A 24 -12.33 -6.90 -4.86
N TYR A 25 -11.89 -6.96 -3.60
CA TYR A 25 -10.49 -6.88 -3.24
C TYR A 25 -10.20 -7.82 -2.07
N GLU A 26 -8.93 -8.14 -1.90
CA GLU A 26 -8.40 -9.01 -0.86
C GLU A 26 -7.17 -8.30 -0.25
N ILE A 27 -7.01 -8.40 1.06
CA ILE A 27 -5.91 -7.80 1.81
C ILE A 27 -5.18 -8.94 2.52
N GLU A 28 -3.87 -9.03 2.30
CA GLU A 28 -3.02 -10.00 2.97
C GLU A 28 -1.93 -9.27 3.77
N GLU A 29 -1.99 -9.34 5.10
CA GLU A 29 -0.99 -8.75 6.00
C GLU A 29 0.07 -9.80 6.39
N TYR A 30 1.34 -9.47 6.16
CA TYR A 30 2.46 -10.33 6.48
C TYR A 30 3.10 -9.92 7.81
N ALA A 31 3.67 -10.89 8.54
CA ALA A 31 4.38 -10.65 9.80
C ALA A 31 5.55 -9.65 9.68
N THR A 32 6.07 -9.44 8.46
CA THR A 32 7.11 -8.46 8.15
C THR A 32 6.61 -7.01 8.10
N GLY A 33 5.29 -6.80 8.21
CA GLY A 33 4.65 -5.49 8.08
C GLY A 33 4.34 -5.07 6.64
N ARG A 34 4.68 -5.90 5.64
CA ARG A 34 4.21 -5.78 4.25
C ARG A 34 2.72 -6.10 4.19
N VAL A 35 1.96 -5.35 3.40
CA VAL A 35 0.56 -5.68 3.09
C VAL A 35 0.39 -5.76 1.57
N ASP A 36 -0.18 -6.85 1.07
CA ASP A 36 -0.51 -6.98 -0.35
C ASP A 36 -2.01 -6.73 -0.53
N VAL A 37 -2.35 -5.75 -1.38
CA VAL A 37 -3.74 -5.43 -1.74
C VAL A 37 -3.98 -5.94 -3.15
N THR A 38 -4.86 -6.94 -3.27
CA THR A 38 -5.21 -7.52 -4.56
C THR A 38 -6.62 -7.13 -4.95
N TYR A 39 -6.83 -6.65 -6.16
CA TYR A 39 -8.14 -6.24 -6.68
C TYR A 39 -8.40 -6.78 -8.07
N THR A 40 -9.68 -6.86 -8.42
CA THR A 40 -10.15 -7.38 -9.70
C THR A 40 -10.86 -6.27 -10.47
N LEU A 41 -10.40 -5.96 -11.69
CA LEU A 41 -11.05 -4.98 -12.59
C LEU A 41 -12.07 -5.65 -13.52
N MET A 42 -11.76 -6.87 -13.94
CA MET A 42 -12.58 -7.75 -14.77
C MET A 42 -12.36 -9.17 -14.28
N PRO A 43 -13.25 -10.15 -14.53
CA PRO A 43 -13.16 -11.49 -13.96
C PRO A 43 -11.80 -12.20 -14.07
N ASN A 44 -10.98 -11.84 -15.07
CA ASN A 44 -9.63 -12.39 -15.30
C ASN A 44 -8.49 -11.37 -15.14
N ASP A 45 -8.76 -10.13 -14.70
CA ASP A 45 -7.75 -9.08 -14.46
C ASP A 45 -7.58 -8.85 -12.96
N ARG A 46 -6.88 -9.79 -12.32
CA ARG A 46 -6.47 -9.72 -10.91
C ARG A 46 -5.10 -9.03 -10.82
N ARG A 47 -5.01 -7.93 -10.08
CA ARG A 47 -3.77 -7.16 -9.90
C ARG A 47 -3.47 -7.00 -8.43
N THR A 48 -2.18 -7.06 -8.08
CA THR A 48 -1.70 -6.91 -6.71
C THR A 48 -0.80 -5.69 -6.60
N VAL A 49 -1.01 -4.92 -5.53
CA VAL A 49 -0.23 -3.74 -5.19
C VAL A 49 0.33 -3.93 -3.80
N GLU A 50 1.65 -3.81 -3.69
CA GLU A 50 2.35 -3.87 -2.41
C GLU A 50 2.22 -2.54 -1.66
N VAL A 51 1.82 -2.63 -0.40
CA VAL A 51 1.81 -1.55 0.58
C VAL A 51 2.94 -1.76 1.59
N SER A 52 4.03 -0.99 1.43
CA SER A 52 5.25 -1.06 2.26
C SER A 52 5.97 0.29 2.34
N ASN A 53 6.73 0.52 3.43
CA ASN A 53 7.64 1.66 3.61
C ASN A 53 9.04 1.39 3.06
N ARG A 54 9.38 0.12 2.78
CA ARG A 54 10.61 -0.22 2.03
C ARG A 54 10.65 0.66 0.80
N GLN A 55 11.72 1.44 0.65
CA GLN A 55 11.95 2.37 -0.45
C GLN A 55 12.17 1.63 -1.80
N HIS A 56 11.36 0.63 -2.10
CA HIS A 56 11.26 0.13 -3.45
C HIS A 56 10.51 1.18 -4.27
N PHE A 57 11.04 1.51 -5.44
CA PHE A 57 10.47 2.50 -6.36
C PHE A 57 9.02 2.20 -6.79
N ASN A 58 8.46 1.04 -6.44
CA ASN A 58 7.16 0.54 -6.89
C ASN A 58 6.13 0.30 -5.78
N SER A 59 6.46 0.46 -4.50
CA SER A 59 5.49 0.27 -3.42
C SER A 59 4.71 1.56 -3.10
N TYR A 60 3.56 1.40 -2.45
CA TYR A 60 2.74 2.50 -1.96
C TYR A 60 2.66 2.44 -0.44
N PRO A 61 3.18 3.42 0.32
CA PRO A 61 3.18 3.34 1.79
C PRO A 61 1.77 3.39 2.41
N ARG A 62 0.75 3.80 1.64
CA ARG A 62 -0.63 3.97 2.12
C ARG A 62 -1.65 3.59 1.05
N CYS A 63 -2.72 2.94 1.49
CA CYS A 63 -3.94 2.70 0.72
C CYS A 63 -5.16 3.15 1.54
N TYR A 64 -6.06 3.91 0.93
CA TYR A 64 -7.35 4.27 1.51
C TYR A 64 -8.46 3.52 0.77
N ILE A 65 -9.38 2.94 1.54
CA ILE A 65 -10.56 2.28 1.02
C ILE A 65 -11.74 3.20 1.25
N GLU A 66 -12.38 3.63 0.16
CA GLU A 66 -13.57 4.47 0.21
C GLU A 66 -14.81 3.70 -0.24
N ALA A 67 -15.91 3.90 0.48
CA ALA A 67 -17.21 3.48 0.00
C ALA A 67 -17.64 4.38 -1.16
N GLU A 68 -17.91 3.80 -2.32
CA GLU A 68 -18.33 4.54 -3.51
C GLU A 68 -19.61 5.36 -3.25
N SER A 69 -20.58 4.78 -2.54
CA SER A 69 -21.90 5.38 -2.31
C SER A 69 -21.86 6.66 -1.48
N THR A 70 -20.84 6.84 -0.65
CA THR A 70 -20.73 7.98 0.29
C THR A 70 -19.48 8.81 0.07
N GLY A 71 -18.48 8.29 -0.65
CA GLY A 71 -17.16 8.90 -0.79
C GLY A 71 -16.36 8.93 0.52
N GLN A 72 -16.84 8.28 1.58
CA GLN A 72 -16.16 8.25 2.88
C GLN A 72 -15.12 7.15 2.92
N THR A 73 -13.97 7.45 3.55
CA THR A 73 -12.97 6.45 3.89
C THR A 73 -13.54 5.52 4.96
N ILE A 74 -13.62 4.24 4.62
CA ILE A 74 -14.10 3.18 5.53
C ILE A 74 -12.94 2.41 6.15
N ASP A 75 -11.77 2.42 5.52
CA ASP A 75 -10.56 1.80 6.05
C ASP A 75 -9.30 2.47 5.51
N GLN A 76 -8.20 2.33 6.25
CA GLN A 76 -6.89 2.84 5.89
C GLN A 76 -5.81 1.78 6.18
N ILE A 77 -5.14 1.34 5.13
CA ILE A 77 -3.98 0.47 5.21
C ILE A 77 -2.74 1.35 5.19
N VAL A 78 -1.94 1.27 6.25
CA VAL A 78 -0.64 1.94 6.34
C VAL A 78 0.42 0.88 6.43
N ALA A 79 1.50 1.04 5.69
CA ALA A 79 2.67 0.20 5.80
C ALA A 79 3.21 0.23 7.25
N LYS A 80 3.31 -0.95 7.88
CA LYS A 80 3.77 -1.14 9.26
C LYS A 80 5.16 -1.78 9.33
N ASP A 81 5.79 -2.02 8.18
CA ASP A 81 7.16 -2.52 8.13
C ASP A 81 8.07 -1.55 8.89
N GLN A 82 8.60 -2.05 10.01
CA GLN A 82 9.67 -1.36 10.69
C GLN A 82 10.86 -1.32 9.73
N LEU A 83 11.43 -0.13 9.54
CA LEU A 83 12.80 -0.02 9.09
C LEU A 83 13.64 -0.79 10.12
N THR A 84 13.89 -2.07 9.89
CA THR A 84 14.98 -2.76 10.56
C THR A 84 16.22 -2.13 9.95
N VAL A 85 16.62 -0.98 10.50
CA VAL A 85 17.98 -0.49 10.32
C VAL A 85 18.83 -1.60 10.92
N PRO A 86 19.66 -2.33 10.15
CA PRO A 86 20.65 -3.17 10.79
C PRO A 86 21.43 -2.23 11.71
N ALA A 87 21.49 -2.57 13.00
CA ALA A 87 22.46 -1.96 13.88
C ALA A 87 23.82 -2.34 13.28
N GLU A 88 24.39 -1.48 12.44
CA GLU A 88 25.82 -1.51 12.20
C GLU A 88 26.43 -1.38 13.59
N GLU A 89 27.03 -2.47 14.02
CA GLU A 89 27.78 -2.57 15.26
C GLU A 89 28.74 -1.38 15.31
N VAL A 90 28.52 -0.50 16.27
CA VAL A 90 29.53 0.44 16.71
C VAL A 90 30.65 -0.41 17.32
N GLN A 91 31.57 -0.90 16.48
CA GLN A 91 32.86 -1.40 16.94
C GLN A 91 33.73 -0.19 17.24
N ILE A 92 33.62 0.30 18.48
CA ILE A 92 34.72 1.01 19.12
C ILE A 92 35.56 -0.07 19.80
N ALA A 93 36.68 -0.43 19.17
CA ALA A 93 37.85 -1.02 19.83
C ALA A 93 39.09 -0.75 19.00
#